data_AF-A0A3E1EGJ8-F1
#
_entry.id   AF-A0A3E1EGJ8-F1
#
_cell.length_a   1.000
_cell.length_b   1.000
_cell.length_c   1.000
_cell.angle_alpha   90.00
_cell.angle_beta   90.00
_cell.angle_gamma   90.00
#
_symmetry.space_group_name_H-M   'P 1'
#
loop_
_entity.id
_entity.type
_entity.pdbx_description
1 polymer ?
#
loop_
_entity_poly.entity_id
_entity_poly.type
_entity_poly.pdbx_seq_one_letter_code
_entity_poly.pdbx_strand_id
1 'polypeptide(L)'
;MDSGLREGDMSAETREVLEICVDCMASVEACAAAGVDRIELCAGLVEGGTTPSVGFMRAARAAYGGRLMVMIRPRAGDFVVSAGELRVMEEDVRVARGEGADGVVFGCLCPDGRIDEVAAGGLVGAACGMDMTFHRAFDVSRDLEESLETLIGLGIPRVLTSGGEASVEVGMGVIGELVRRAAGRLAVLAGGGMRAGLVERLRGLGVREFHMSARSGFASPMEYRRPEIPMGASVVPGEYERRQADPAVLGAMLELLSGPHAALTKAGAV
;
A
#
# COMPACT_ATOMS: atom_id res chain seq x y z
N MET A 1 19.33 15.94 -47.33
CA MET A 1 18.25 16.88 -47.01
C MET A 1 16.98 16.05 -47.04
N ASP A 2 16.33 15.67 -45.96
CA ASP A 2 16.39 16.08 -44.56
C ASP A 2 15.82 14.90 -43.74
N SER A 3 16.48 14.55 -42.64
CA SER A 3 16.17 13.43 -41.75
C SER A 3 15.33 13.95 -40.58
N GLY A 4 14.00 13.88 -40.69
CA GLY A 4 13.08 14.25 -39.63
C GLY A 4 12.89 13.15 -38.59
N LEU A 5 13.86 12.98 -37.69
CA LEU A 5 13.62 12.33 -36.39
C LEU A 5 12.70 13.26 -35.59
N ARG A 6 11.48 12.80 -35.28
CA ARG A 6 10.59 13.49 -34.35
C ARG A 6 11.15 13.30 -32.94
N GLU A 7 11.69 14.38 -32.38
CA GLU A 7 12.06 14.50 -30.97
C GLU A 7 10.86 14.15 -30.09
N GLY A 8 11.13 13.31 -29.10
CA GLY A 8 10.13 12.69 -28.24
C GLY A 8 9.41 13.66 -27.32
N ASP A 9 8.19 13.30 -26.98
CA ASP A 9 7.43 13.86 -25.88
C ASP A 9 8.07 13.44 -24.55
N MET A 10 9.07 14.22 -24.13
CA MET A 10 9.78 14.10 -22.86
C MET A 10 9.11 15.01 -21.81
N SER A 11 7.89 14.69 -21.37
CA SER A 11 7.32 15.30 -20.16
C SER A 11 6.17 14.50 -19.51
N ALA A 12 6.34 13.20 -19.30
CA ALA A 12 5.60 12.52 -18.23
C ALA A 12 6.30 12.83 -16.90
N GLU A 13 6.05 14.02 -16.34
CA GLU A 13 6.33 14.26 -14.92
C GLU A 13 5.69 13.14 -14.12
N THR A 14 6.51 12.33 -13.45
CA THR A 14 6.06 11.15 -12.71
C THR A 14 5.29 11.63 -11.49
N ARG A 15 3.96 11.69 -11.62
CA ARG A 15 3.06 12.06 -10.54
C ARG A 15 3.32 11.17 -9.32
N GLU A 16 3.52 11.80 -8.18
CA GLU A 16 3.65 11.09 -6.91
C GLU A 16 2.30 10.61 -6.41
N VAL A 17 2.30 9.51 -5.68
CA VAL A 17 1.08 8.89 -5.16
C VAL A 17 1.18 8.70 -3.67
N LEU A 18 0.19 9.23 -2.94
CA LEU A 18 -0.06 8.89 -1.55
C LEU A 18 -1.12 7.79 -1.46
N GLU A 19 -0.76 6.66 -0.86
CA GLU A 19 -1.68 5.61 -0.48
C GLU A 19 -1.90 5.59 1.03
N ILE A 20 -3.18 5.62 1.44
CA ILE A 20 -3.56 5.52 2.85
C ILE A 20 -4.24 4.20 3.15
N CYS A 21 -3.68 3.46 4.11
CA CYS A 21 -4.28 2.25 4.64
C CYS A 21 -5.41 2.57 5.63
N VAL A 22 -6.63 2.06 5.38
CA VAL A 22 -7.84 2.40 6.15
C VAL A 22 -8.63 1.17 6.58
N ASP A 23 -9.20 1.20 7.79
CA ASP A 23 -9.99 0.10 8.38
C ASP A 23 -11.37 0.51 8.89
N CYS A 24 -11.80 1.75 8.62
CA CYS A 24 -13.09 2.26 9.04
C CYS A 24 -13.57 3.41 8.14
N MET A 25 -14.89 3.64 8.12
CA MET A 25 -15.51 4.69 7.31
C MET A 25 -15.03 6.10 7.64
N ALA A 26 -14.76 6.40 8.93
CA ALA A 26 -14.22 7.71 9.32
C ALA A 26 -12.88 8.02 8.62
N SER A 27 -12.03 7.00 8.44
CA SER A 27 -10.76 7.15 7.70
C SER A 27 -10.99 7.30 6.19
N VAL A 28 -11.94 6.55 5.62
CA VAL A 28 -12.32 6.66 4.20
C VAL A 28 -12.84 8.07 3.88
N GLU A 29 -13.75 8.59 4.70
CA GLU A 29 -14.34 9.91 4.55
C GLU A 29 -13.28 11.01 4.71
N ALA A 30 -12.36 10.87 5.67
CA ALA A 30 -11.23 11.79 5.82
C ALA A 30 -10.33 11.79 4.56
N CYS A 31 -10.03 10.63 3.99
CA CYS A 31 -9.25 10.52 2.77
C CYS A 31 -9.98 11.11 1.55
N ALA A 32 -11.30 10.88 1.45
CA ALA A 32 -12.15 11.45 0.40
C ALA A 32 -12.16 12.99 0.48
N ALA A 33 -12.36 13.55 1.67
CA ALA A 33 -12.37 14.98 1.89
C ALA A 33 -11.00 15.64 1.63
N ALA A 34 -9.91 14.95 1.97
CA ALA A 34 -8.55 15.44 1.75
C ALA A 34 -8.09 15.31 0.28
N GLY A 35 -8.75 14.49 -0.53
CA GLY A 35 -8.35 14.25 -1.92
C GLY A 35 -7.11 13.37 -2.05
N VAL A 36 -6.95 12.38 -1.17
CA VAL A 36 -5.89 11.36 -1.26
C VAL A 36 -5.97 10.65 -2.62
N ASP A 37 -4.83 10.29 -3.21
CA ASP A 37 -4.79 9.64 -4.52
C ASP A 37 -5.37 8.22 -4.49
N ARG A 38 -4.96 7.44 -3.48
CA ARG A 38 -5.30 6.02 -3.35
C ARG A 38 -5.54 5.64 -1.89
N ILE A 39 -6.49 4.72 -1.67
CA ILE A 39 -6.67 4.08 -0.37
C ILE A 39 -6.51 2.57 -0.52
N GLU A 40 -5.98 1.94 0.52
CA GLU A 40 -5.98 0.48 0.70
C GLU A 40 -6.97 0.13 1.81
N LEU A 41 -8.02 -0.62 1.48
CA LEU A 41 -8.98 -1.12 2.46
C LEU A 41 -8.46 -2.38 3.13
N CYS A 42 -8.43 -2.35 4.46
CA CYS A 42 -8.03 -3.46 5.31
C CYS A 42 -9.08 -3.70 6.40
N ALA A 43 -9.09 -4.91 6.96
CA ALA A 43 -9.52 -5.16 8.33
C ALA A 43 -8.29 -5.46 9.20
N GLY A 44 -8.48 -5.61 10.52
CA GLY A 44 -7.43 -6.17 11.39
C GLY A 44 -6.08 -5.46 11.31
N LEU A 45 -6.02 -4.12 11.26
CA LEU A 45 -4.73 -3.41 11.12
C LEU A 45 -3.75 -3.66 12.28
N VAL A 46 -4.26 -4.04 13.46
CA VAL A 46 -3.44 -4.47 14.59
C VAL A 46 -2.69 -5.78 14.29
N GLU A 47 -3.21 -6.60 13.37
CA GLU A 47 -2.62 -7.84 12.86
C GLU A 47 -1.82 -7.62 11.56
N GLY A 48 -1.60 -6.37 11.17
CA GLY A 48 -0.93 -5.99 9.94
C GLY A 48 -1.82 -5.98 8.69
N GLY A 49 -3.14 -6.06 8.85
CA GLY A 49 -4.10 -5.99 7.74
C GLY A 49 -4.60 -7.37 7.29
N THR A 50 -5.91 -7.52 7.17
CA THR A 50 -6.59 -8.71 6.62
C THR A 50 -7.68 -8.28 5.62
N THR A 51 -8.25 -9.24 4.90
CA THR A 51 -9.34 -8.96 3.95
C THR A 51 -10.51 -8.26 4.66
N PRO A 52 -10.95 -7.07 4.20
CA PRO A 52 -12.07 -6.37 4.82
C PRO A 52 -13.40 -7.06 4.51
N SER A 53 -14.45 -6.74 5.28
CA SER A 53 -15.79 -7.24 4.98
C SER A 53 -16.34 -6.63 3.68
N VAL A 54 -17.17 -7.39 2.96
CA VAL A 54 -17.90 -6.92 1.75
C VAL A 54 -18.71 -5.66 2.03
N GLY A 55 -19.33 -5.56 3.21
CA GLY A 55 -20.07 -4.37 3.63
C GLY A 55 -19.19 -3.12 3.70
N PHE A 56 -17.95 -3.26 4.18
CA PHE A 56 -17.01 -2.15 4.22
C PHE A 56 -16.52 -1.77 2.82
N MET A 57 -16.22 -2.75 1.95
CA MET A 57 -15.85 -2.48 0.55
C MET A 57 -16.93 -1.65 -0.16
N ARG A 58 -18.20 -2.07 -0.06
CA ARG A 58 -19.37 -1.37 -0.65
C ARG A 58 -19.50 0.06 -0.14
N ALA A 59 -19.47 0.23 1.18
CA ALA A 59 -19.63 1.54 1.81
C ALA A 59 -18.48 2.48 1.43
N ALA A 60 -17.24 1.97 1.44
CA ALA A 60 -16.06 2.76 1.09
C ALA A 60 -16.09 3.20 -0.37
N ARG A 61 -16.44 2.30 -1.31
CA ARG A 61 -16.55 2.66 -2.72
C ARG A 61 -17.59 3.75 -2.98
N ALA A 62 -18.72 3.71 -2.25
CA ALA A 62 -19.77 4.72 -2.37
C ALA A 62 -19.33 6.11 -1.86
N ALA A 63 -18.45 6.15 -0.85
CA ALA A 63 -17.98 7.39 -0.23
C ALA A 63 -16.71 7.97 -0.87
N TYR A 64 -15.86 7.13 -1.48
CA TYR A 64 -14.57 7.52 -2.01
C TYR A 64 -14.58 7.46 -3.53
N GLY A 65 -14.10 8.52 -4.20
CA GLY A 65 -14.06 8.61 -5.68
C GLY A 65 -12.68 8.31 -6.31
N GLY A 66 -11.62 8.19 -5.50
CA GLY A 66 -10.26 7.92 -5.98
C GLY A 66 -9.98 6.43 -6.23
N ARG A 67 -8.70 6.06 -6.34
CA ARG A 67 -8.30 4.66 -6.54
C ARG A 67 -8.45 3.84 -5.25
N LEU A 68 -9.18 2.73 -5.33
CA LEU A 68 -9.49 1.88 -4.18
C LEU A 68 -8.85 0.51 -4.34
N MET A 69 -7.87 0.20 -3.49
CA MET A 69 -7.24 -1.11 -3.38
C MET A 69 -7.87 -1.90 -2.23
N VAL A 70 -7.93 -3.23 -2.34
CA VAL A 70 -8.44 -4.10 -1.29
C VAL A 70 -7.38 -5.12 -0.89
N MET A 71 -7.09 -5.20 0.42
CA MET A 71 -6.26 -6.26 0.98
C MET A 71 -6.93 -7.62 0.77
N ILE A 72 -6.16 -8.58 0.28
CA ILE A 72 -6.54 -9.99 0.13
C ILE A 72 -5.57 -10.81 0.97
N ARG A 73 -5.93 -11.00 2.23
CA ARG A 73 -5.13 -11.73 3.23
C ARG A 73 -6.08 -12.39 4.24
N PRO A 74 -6.22 -13.73 4.21
CA PRO A 74 -7.31 -14.41 4.92
C PRO A 74 -7.09 -14.48 6.44
N ARG A 75 -5.86 -14.27 6.92
CA ARG A 75 -5.51 -14.30 8.34
C ARG A 75 -4.22 -13.53 8.65
N ALA A 76 -3.98 -13.27 9.93
CA ALA A 76 -2.70 -12.83 10.46
C ALA A 76 -1.59 -13.89 10.34
N GLY A 77 -0.38 -13.51 10.75
CA GLY A 77 0.79 -14.38 10.79
C GLY A 77 1.56 -14.45 9.47
N ASP A 78 2.12 -15.62 9.18
CA ASP A 78 2.93 -15.90 7.99
C ASP A 78 2.15 -15.77 6.66
N PHE A 79 2.87 -15.95 5.56
CA PHE A 79 2.38 -15.86 4.19
C PHE A 79 2.48 -17.20 3.45
N VAL A 80 2.61 -18.33 4.18
CA VAL A 80 2.58 -19.67 3.57
C VAL A 80 1.12 -20.07 3.43
N VAL A 81 0.59 -19.87 2.24
CA VAL A 81 -0.84 -20.02 1.94
C VAL A 81 -1.16 -21.47 1.57
N SER A 82 -2.04 -22.11 2.33
CA SER A 82 -2.56 -23.44 1.99
C SER A 82 -3.46 -23.40 0.75
N ALA A 83 -3.67 -24.55 0.10
CA ALA A 83 -4.59 -24.64 -1.04
C ALA A 83 -6.04 -24.22 -0.70
N GLY A 84 -6.46 -24.38 0.55
CA GLY A 84 -7.78 -23.93 1.02
C GLY A 84 -7.85 -22.40 1.12
N GLU A 85 -6.82 -21.79 1.71
CA GLU A 85 -6.72 -20.34 1.83
C GLU A 85 -6.56 -19.65 0.47
N LEU A 86 -5.80 -20.24 -0.46
CA LEU A 86 -5.67 -19.70 -1.81
C LEU A 86 -7.02 -19.62 -2.52
N ARG A 87 -7.87 -20.64 -2.39
CA ARG A 87 -9.24 -20.61 -2.96
C ARG A 87 -10.11 -19.51 -2.34
N VAL A 88 -9.95 -19.26 -1.03
CA VAL A 88 -10.64 -18.13 -0.36
C VAL A 88 -10.14 -16.81 -0.92
N MET A 89 -8.82 -16.63 -1.04
CA MET A 89 -8.22 -15.41 -1.57
C MET A 89 -8.63 -15.14 -3.02
N GLU A 90 -8.66 -16.16 -3.88
CA GLU A 90 -9.15 -16.01 -5.26
C GLU A 90 -10.62 -15.58 -5.32
N GLU A 91 -11.46 -16.10 -4.42
CA GLU A 91 -12.86 -15.67 -4.33
C GLU A 91 -12.99 -14.24 -3.80
N ASP A 92 -12.22 -13.88 -2.78
CA ASP A 92 -12.17 -12.52 -2.24
C ASP A 92 -11.74 -11.51 -3.31
N VAL A 93 -10.82 -11.87 -4.22
CA VAL A 93 -10.46 -11.03 -5.38
C VAL A 93 -11.66 -10.81 -6.29
N ARG A 94 -12.43 -11.86 -6.61
CA ARG A 94 -13.63 -11.75 -7.46
C ARG A 94 -14.70 -10.90 -6.80
N VAL A 95 -14.90 -11.07 -5.50
CA VAL A 95 -15.83 -10.27 -4.69
C VAL A 95 -15.40 -8.81 -4.67
N ALA A 96 -14.14 -8.52 -4.32
CA ALA A 96 -13.61 -7.15 -4.28
C ALA A 96 -13.80 -6.42 -5.61
N ARG A 97 -13.54 -7.11 -6.75
CA ARG A 97 -13.84 -6.59 -8.09
C ARG A 97 -15.32 -6.27 -8.27
N GLY A 98 -16.20 -7.19 -7.86
CA GLY A 98 -17.65 -7.01 -7.91
C GLY A 98 -18.14 -5.81 -7.08
N GLU A 99 -17.43 -5.48 -6.00
CA GLU A 99 -17.71 -4.33 -5.14
C GLU A 99 -17.01 -3.03 -5.57
N GLY A 100 -16.36 -3.03 -6.74
CA GLY A 100 -15.80 -1.82 -7.36
C GLY A 100 -14.37 -1.47 -6.92
N ALA A 101 -13.60 -2.44 -6.42
CA ALA A 101 -12.17 -2.26 -6.22
C ALA A 101 -11.46 -2.01 -7.56
N ASP A 102 -10.56 -1.04 -7.58
CA ASP A 102 -9.66 -0.75 -8.70
C ASP A 102 -8.47 -1.72 -8.74
N GLY A 103 -8.10 -2.26 -7.58
CA GLY A 103 -6.99 -3.18 -7.44
C GLY A 103 -7.01 -4.00 -6.16
N VAL A 104 -6.09 -4.95 -6.08
CA VAL A 104 -5.94 -5.86 -4.93
C VAL A 104 -4.52 -5.88 -4.41
N VAL A 105 -4.36 -6.15 -3.12
CA VAL A 105 -3.07 -6.22 -2.45
C VAL A 105 -2.92 -7.58 -1.79
N PHE A 106 -1.86 -8.33 -2.07
CA PHE A 106 -1.67 -9.69 -1.56
C PHE A 106 -0.19 -10.07 -1.46
N GLY A 107 0.11 -11.24 -0.91
CA GLY A 107 1.42 -11.85 -1.06
C GLY A 107 1.48 -13.26 -0.48
N CYS A 108 2.25 -14.11 -1.14
CA CYS A 108 2.36 -15.53 -0.86
C CYS A 108 3.83 -15.94 -0.91
N LEU A 109 4.28 -16.67 0.12
CA LEU A 109 5.64 -17.17 0.22
C LEU A 109 5.65 -18.69 0.33
N CYS A 110 6.69 -19.30 -0.22
CA CYS A 110 7.07 -20.67 0.08
C CYS A 110 7.61 -20.79 1.52
N PRO A 111 7.60 -21.98 2.12
CA PRO A 111 8.21 -22.20 3.45
C PRO A 111 9.70 -21.86 3.54
N ASP A 112 10.41 -21.84 2.40
CA ASP A 112 11.81 -21.44 2.30
C ASP A 112 12.01 -19.92 2.16
N GLY A 113 10.93 -19.14 2.19
CA GLY A 113 10.92 -17.69 2.11
C GLY A 113 11.00 -17.12 0.69
N ARG A 114 11.01 -17.93 -0.37
CA ARG A 114 10.86 -17.42 -1.74
C ARG A 114 9.40 -17.02 -2.03
N ILE A 115 9.18 -16.21 -3.05
CA ILE A 115 7.82 -15.96 -3.55
C ILE A 115 7.22 -17.28 -4.04
N ASP A 116 5.99 -17.57 -3.62
CA ASP A 116 5.24 -18.70 -4.18
C ASP A 116 4.63 -18.28 -5.52
N GLU A 117 5.36 -18.54 -6.60
CA GLU A 117 4.95 -18.18 -7.98
C GLU A 117 3.63 -18.84 -8.40
N VAL A 118 3.32 -20.03 -7.89
CA VAL A 118 2.08 -20.74 -8.23
C VAL A 118 0.90 -20.05 -7.56
N ALA A 119 0.99 -19.80 -6.26
CA ALA A 119 -0.07 -19.12 -5.51
C ALA A 119 -0.24 -17.66 -5.98
N ALA A 120 0.86 -16.92 -6.13
CA ALA A 120 0.83 -15.54 -6.61
C ALA A 120 0.29 -15.47 -8.05
N GLY A 121 0.70 -16.38 -8.94
CA GLY A 121 0.20 -16.47 -10.30
C GLY A 121 -1.31 -16.76 -10.39
N GLY A 122 -1.84 -17.59 -9.48
CA GLY A 122 -3.28 -17.81 -9.35
C GLY A 122 -4.06 -16.53 -9.02
N LEU A 123 -3.54 -15.73 -8.07
CA LEU A 123 -4.15 -14.45 -7.70
C LEU A 123 -4.02 -13.40 -8.81
N VAL A 124 -2.89 -13.34 -9.51
CA VAL A 124 -2.72 -12.51 -10.72
C VAL A 124 -3.78 -12.87 -11.77
N GLY A 125 -4.01 -14.17 -12.00
CA GLY A 125 -5.06 -14.64 -12.90
C GLY A 125 -6.47 -14.23 -12.45
N ALA A 126 -6.77 -14.32 -11.16
CA ALA A 126 -8.06 -13.93 -10.59
C ALA A 126 -8.32 -12.42 -10.68
N ALA A 127 -7.28 -11.60 -10.51
CA ALA A 127 -7.36 -10.13 -10.54
C ALA A 127 -7.81 -9.60 -11.92
N CYS A 128 -7.42 -10.27 -13.01
CA CYS A 128 -7.97 -10.08 -14.35
C CYS A 128 -8.20 -8.60 -14.75
N GLY A 129 -7.10 -7.86 -14.95
CA GLY A 129 -7.13 -6.46 -15.41
C GLY A 129 -7.26 -5.41 -14.30
N MET A 130 -7.40 -5.83 -13.04
CA MET A 130 -7.25 -4.96 -11.87
C MET A 130 -5.80 -4.54 -11.65
N ASP A 131 -5.57 -3.39 -10.98
CA ASP A 131 -4.24 -3.06 -10.46
C ASP A 131 -3.87 -4.03 -9.33
N MET A 132 -2.56 -4.21 -9.08
CA MET A 132 -2.08 -5.16 -8.08
C MET A 132 -0.91 -4.59 -7.28
N THR A 133 -0.80 -4.99 -6.03
CA THR A 133 0.36 -4.68 -5.19
C THR A 133 0.77 -5.92 -4.41
N PHE A 134 2.04 -6.31 -4.50
CA PHE A 134 2.57 -7.33 -3.62
C PHE A 134 2.92 -6.68 -2.27
N HIS A 135 2.26 -7.08 -1.19
CA HIS A 135 2.41 -6.43 0.12
C HIS A 135 3.73 -6.79 0.82
N ARG A 136 3.86 -6.40 2.08
CA ARG A 136 5.05 -6.59 2.94
C ARG A 136 5.46 -8.03 3.25
N ALA A 137 4.78 -9.06 2.71
CA ALA A 137 5.39 -10.38 2.58
C ALA A 137 6.75 -10.32 1.87
N PHE A 138 6.91 -9.35 0.97
CA PHE A 138 8.19 -9.05 0.34
C PHE A 138 9.31 -8.79 1.37
N ASP A 139 9.03 -8.01 2.43
CA ASP A 139 10.05 -7.65 3.43
C ASP A 139 10.57 -8.83 4.25
N VAL A 140 9.83 -9.95 4.27
CA VAL A 140 10.22 -11.17 4.97
C VAL A 140 10.58 -12.30 4.01
N SER A 141 10.73 -12.01 2.72
CA SER A 141 11.23 -12.97 1.74
C SER A 141 12.73 -13.17 1.91
N ARG A 142 13.22 -14.33 1.45
CA ARG A 142 14.59 -14.78 1.68
C ARG A 142 15.63 -13.91 0.96
N ASP A 143 15.32 -13.44 -0.23
CA ASP A 143 16.18 -12.62 -1.08
C ASP A 143 15.30 -11.61 -1.84
N LEU A 144 15.48 -10.32 -1.53
CA LEU A 144 14.65 -9.26 -2.10
C LEU A 144 14.97 -9.00 -3.57
N GLU A 145 16.19 -9.27 -4.03
CA GLU A 145 16.59 -9.07 -5.42
C GLU A 145 15.96 -10.15 -6.31
N GLU A 146 16.06 -11.42 -5.89
CA GLU A 146 15.36 -12.54 -6.54
C GLU A 146 13.84 -12.30 -6.54
N SER A 147 13.29 -11.93 -5.38
CA SER A 147 11.87 -11.67 -5.23
C SER A 147 11.38 -10.55 -6.15
N LEU A 148 12.16 -9.47 -6.30
CA LEU A 148 11.80 -8.36 -7.19
C LEU A 148 11.67 -8.82 -8.64
N GLU A 149 12.63 -9.59 -9.14
CA GLU A 149 12.58 -10.12 -10.51
C GLU A 149 11.44 -11.13 -10.69
N THR A 150 11.13 -11.95 -9.67
CA THR A 150 9.95 -12.82 -9.70
C THR A 150 8.66 -12.02 -9.82
N LEU A 151 8.48 -10.96 -9.03
CA LEU A 151 7.28 -10.10 -9.11
C LEU A 151 7.16 -9.41 -10.48
N ILE A 152 8.27 -8.96 -11.06
CA ILE A 152 8.31 -8.40 -12.42
C ILE A 152 7.90 -9.48 -13.45
N GLY A 153 8.41 -10.70 -13.34
CA GLY A 153 8.07 -11.82 -14.23
C GLY A 153 6.59 -12.22 -14.15
N LEU A 154 5.97 -12.08 -12.98
CA LEU A 154 4.53 -12.29 -12.78
C LEU A 154 3.67 -11.13 -13.30
N GLY A 155 4.28 -10.01 -13.73
CA GLY A 155 3.55 -8.83 -14.21
C GLY A 155 2.88 -8.02 -13.11
N ILE A 156 3.36 -8.13 -11.87
CA ILE A 156 2.85 -7.33 -10.74
C ILE A 156 3.44 -5.92 -10.85
N PRO A 157 2.62 -4.84 -10.88
CA PRO A 157 3.11 -3.51 -11.18
C PRO A 157 3.72 -2.78 -9.98
N ARG A 158 3.46 -3.24 -8.74
CA ARG A 158 3.88 -2.55 -7.52
C ARG A 158 4.24 -3.50 -6.38
N VAL A 159 5.25 -3.14 -5.60
CA VAL A 159 5.63 -3.82 -4.35
C VAL A 159 5.64 -2.84 -3.18
N LEU A 160 4.95 -3.18 -2.09
CA LEU A 160 4.97 -2.45 -0.82
C LEU A 160 6.10 -3.00 0.06
N THR A 161 7.03 -2.15 0.45
CA THR A 161 8.24 -2.58 1.18
C THR A 161 8.78 -1.53 2.14
N SER A 162 9.33 -1.99 3.26
CA SER A 162 10.19 -1.23 4.16
C SER A 162 11.68 -1.45 3.90
N GLY A 163 12.03 -2.12 2.79
CA GLY A 163 13.40 -2.51 2.42
C GLY A 163 13.89 -3.76 3.15
N GLY A 164 13.00 -4.68 3.53
CA GLY A 164 13.38 -5.86 4.33
C GLY A 164 13.69 -5.56 5.80
N GLU A 165 13.39 -4.35 6.26
CA GLU A 165 13.78 -3.86 7.58
C GLU A 165 12.57 -3.49 8.45
N ALA A 166 12.79 -3.26 9.73
CA ALA A 166 11.72 -2.92 10.68
C ALA A 166 10.95 -1.63 10.31
N SER A 167 11.58 -0.72 9.55
CA SER A 167 10.94 0.48 9.02
C SER A 167 11.62 0.96 7.74
N VAL A 168 10.89 1.75 6.95
CA VAL A 168 11.40 2.45 5.75
C VAL A 168 12.64 3.28 6.06
N GLU A 169 12.73 3.86 7.27
CA GLU A 169 13.89 4.67 7.63
C GLU A 169 15.18 3.84 7.68
N VAL A 170 15.09 2.62 8.21
CA VAL A 170 16.21 1.69 8.33
C VAL A 170 16.54 1.09 6.97
N GLY A 171 15.52 0.66 6.20
CA GLY A 171 15.70 0.02 4.90
C GLY A 171 15.89 0.95 3.71
N MET A 172 16.06 2.27 3.94
CA MET A 172 16.16 3.27 2.86
C MET A 172 17.24 2.94 1.82
N GLY A 173 18.40 2.44 2.26
CA GLY A 173 19.48 2.06 1.34
C GLY A 173 19.07 0.92 0.40
N VAL A 174 18.38 -0.08 0.94
CA VAL A 174 17.85 -1.23 0.18
C VAL A 174 16.74 -0.78 -0.76
N ILE A 175 15.83 0.08 -0.31
CA ILE A 175 14.77 0.67 -1.15
C ILE A 175 15.36 1.37 -2.37
N GLY A 176 16.43 2.16 -2.20
CA GLY A 176 17.11 2.81 -3.33
C GLY A 176 17.70 1.82 -4.32
N GLU A 177 18.23 0.69 -3.85
CA GLU A 177 18.71 -0.38 -4.73
C GLU A 177 17.57 -1.08 -5.48
N LEU A 178 16.46 -1.37 -4.80
CA LEU A 178 15.26 -1.94 -5.42
C LEU A 178 14.69 -1.04 -6.51
N VAL A 179 14.63 0.29 -6.27
CA VAL A 179 14.20 1.25 -7.29
C VAL A 179 15.11 1.22 -8.51
N ARG A 180 16.43 1.22 -8.32
CA ARG A 180 17.42 1.13 -9.42
C ARG A 180 17.24 -0.14 -10.22
N ARG A 181 17.09 -1.28 -9.54
CA ARG A 181 16.94 -2.59 -10.19
C ARG A 181 15.61 -2.72 -10.91
N ALA A 182 14.51 -2.27 -10.29
CA ALA A 182 13.21 -2.29 -10.92
C ALA A 182 13.23 -1.52 -12.24
N ALA A 183 14.00 -0.42 -12.33
CA ALA A 183 14.27 0.32 -13.56
C ALA A 183 12.97 0.70 -14.31
N GLY A 184 11.92 1.06 -13.56
CA GLY A 184 10.61 1.42 -14.08
C GLY A 184 9.70 0.24 -14.49
N ARG A 185 10.18 -1.01 -14.40
CA ARG A 185 9.37 -2.23 -14.68
C ARG A 185 8.35 -2.53 -13.58
N LEU A 186 8.63 -2.08 -12.36
CA LEU A 186 7.81 -2.26 -11.17
C LEU A 186 7.97 -1.01 -10.28
N ALA A 187 6.87 -0.51 -9.72
CA ALA A 187 6.87 0.61 -8.80
C ALA A 187 7.18 0.15 -7.36
N VAL A 188 8.15 0.80 -6.72
CA VAL A 188 8.45 0.57 -5.30
C VAL A 188 7.60 1.53 -4.47
N LEU A 189 6.64 0.99 -3.72
CA LEU A 189 5.79 1.69 -2.77
C LEU A 189 6.44 1.62 -1.39
N ALA A 190 6.99 2.73 -0.92
CA ALA A 190 7.67 2.77 0.38
C ALA A 190 6.64 2.82 1.51
N GLY A 191 6.65 1.82 2.41
CA GLY A 191 5.74 1.77 3.55
C GLY A 191 6.21 0.86 4.68
N GLY A 192 5.70 1.11 5.89
CA GLY A 192 6.23 0.55 7.14
C GLY A 192 6.94 1.62 7.97
N GLY A 193 6.16 2.38 8.76
CA GLY A 193 6.66 3.51 9.54
C GLY A 193 6.90 4.79 8.73
N MET A 194 6.27 4.92 7.57
CA MET A 194 6.37 6.10 6.71
C MET A 194 5.83 7.35 7.41
N ARG A 195 6.54 8.48 7.22
CA ARG A 195 6.22 9.80 7.80
C ARG A 195 6.79 10.91 6.92
N ALA A 196 6.22 12.12 7.03
CA ALA A 196 6.58 13.30 6.24
C ALA A 196 8.10 13.53 6.13
N GLY A 197 8.83 13.42 7.25
CA GLY A 197 10.29 13.65 7.28
C GLY A 197 11.15 12.67 6.44
N LEU A 198 10.57 11.60 5.89
CA LEU A 198 11.28 10.65 5.02
C LEU A 198 11.08 10.93 3.52
N VAL A 199 10.07 11.72 3.15
CA VAL A 199 9.64 11.91 1.74
C VAL A 199 10.79 12.41 0.87
N GLU A 200 11.44 13.52 1.24
CA GLU A 200 12.52 14.11 0.43
C GLU A 200 13.69 13.15 0.20
N ARG A 201 14.04 12.36 1.23
CA ARG A 201 15.12 11.38 1.12
C ARG A 201 14.75 10.27 0.16
N LEU A 202 13.52 9.75 0.26
CA LEU A 202 13.01 8.70 -0.63
C LEU A 202 12.81 9.20 -2.06
N ARG A 203 12.36 10.44 -2.25
CA ARG A 203 12.29 11.13 -3.55
C ARG A 203 13.66 11.14 -4.22
N GLY A 204 14.71 11.49 -3.47
CA GLY A 204 16.11 11.46 -3.92
C GLY A 204 16.62 10.07 -4.32
N LEU A 205 15.97 9.00 -3.84
CA LEU A 205 16.24 7.62 -4.23
C LEU A 205 15.38 7.14 -5.42
N GLY A 206 14.53 8.01 -5.97
CA GLY A 206 13.64 7.67 -7.10
C GLY A 206 12.29 7.09 -6.70
N VAL A 207 11.96 7.02 -5.40
CA VAL A 207 10.63 6.61 -4.94
C VAL A 207 9.61 7.69 -5.30
N ARG A 208 8.45 7.26 -5.80
CA ARG A 208 7.32 8.16 -6.17
C ARG A 208 6.00 7.75 -5.53
N GLU A 209 5.94 6.58 -4.91
CA GLU A 209 4.74 6.11 -4.24
C GLU A 209 5.01 5.88 -2.74
N PHE A 210 4.12 6.39 -1.89
CA PHE A 210 4.27 6.36 -0.44
C PHE A 210 3.02 5.75 0.21
N HIS A 211 3.23 4.81 1.11
CA HIS A 211 2.16 4.13 1.85
C HIS A 211 2.25 4.43 3.34
N MET A 212 1.16 4.91 3.93
CA MET A 212 1.07 5.15 5.37
C MET A 212 -0.34 4.93 5.92
N SER A 213 -0.48 4.80 7.23
CA SER A 213 -1.81 4.72 7.87
C SER A 213 -2.34 6.11 8.27
N ALA A 214 -1.46 7.08 8.53
CA ALA A 214 -1.81 8.42 9.01
C ALA A 214 -2.72 8.42 10.26
N ARG A 215 -2.66 7.37 11.10
CA ARG A 215 -3.61 7.17 12.20
C ARG A 215 -3.18 7.88 13.48
N SER A 216 -4.16 8.50 14.14
CA SER A 216 -4.09 8.99 15.51
C SER A 216 -5.10 8.28 16.41
N GLY A 217 -4.91 8.34 17.72
CA GLY A 217 -5.86 7.80 18.71
C GLY A 217 -6.92 8.83 19.09
N PHE A 218 -8.18 8.44 19.01
CA PHE A 218 -9.35 9.24 19.38
C PHE A 218 -10.12 8.56 20.50
N ALA A 219 -10.62 9.34 21.46
CA ALA A 219 -11.43 8.79 22.54
C ALA A 219 -12.74 8.19 21.99
N SER A 220 -13.12 7.04 22.55
CA SER A 220 -14.46 6.48 22.36
C SER A 220 -15.52 7.43 22.97
N PRO A 221 -16.68 7.60 22.32
CA PRO A 221 -17.78 8.40 22.85
C PRO A 221 -18.53 7.67 23.98
N MET A 222 -18.16 6.43 24.30
CA MET A 222 -18.73 5.68 25.42
C MET A 222 -18.49 6.40 26.75
N GLU A 223 -19.59 6.81 27.39
CA GLU A 223 -19.56 7.46 28.71
C GLU A 223 -19.39 6.43 29.83
N TYR A 224 -20.11 5.30 29.77
CA TYR A 224 -19.99 4.22 30.73
C TYR A 224 -18.89 3.22 30.31
N ARG A 225 -17.96 2.92 31.22
CA ARG A 225 -16.75 2.12 30.93
C ARG A 225 -16.46 1.08 32.01
N ARG A 226 -15.98 -0.08 31.59
CA ARG A 226 -15.40 -1.15 32.43
C ARG A 226 -14.03 -1.52 31.89
N PRO A 227 -12.99 -0.68 32.13
CA PRO A 227 -11.67 -0.86 31.54
C PRO A 227 -10.96 -2.16 31.96
N GLU A 228 -11.45 -2.82 33.01
CA GLU A 228 -10.95 -4.10 33.50
C GLU A 228 -11.33 -5.31 32.64
N ILE A 229 -12.25 -5.17 31.68
CA ILE A 229 -12.74 -6.27 30.84
C ILE A 229 -12.15 -6.17 29.43
N PRO A 230 -11.17 -7.01 29.05
CA PRO A 230 -10.66 -7.08 27.69
C PRO A 230 -11.57 -7.91 26.78
N MET A 231 -11.70 -7.52 25.51
CA MET A 231 -12.40 -8.30 24.47
C MET A 231 -11.45 -9.21 23.69
N GLY A 232 -10.23 -8.73 23.42
CA GLY A 232 -9.23 -9.44 22.61
C GLY A 232 -7.99 -9.87 23.40
N ALA A 233 -6.99 -10.38 22.67
CA ALA A 233 -5.65 -10.54 23.22
C ALA A 233 -5.14 -9.19 23.76
N SER A 234 -4.30 -9.22 24.80
CA SER A 234 -3.87 -8.09 25.63
C SER A 234 -3.07 -6.97 24.91
N VAL A 235 -3.17 -6.85 23.60
CA VAL A 235 -2.44 -5.89 22.76
C VAL A 235 -3.38 -4.80 22.26
N VAL A 236 -3.00 -3.57 22.60
CA VAL A 236 -3.49 -2.22 22.21
C VAL A 236 -3.99 -2.16 20.76
N PRO A 237 -5.05 -1.39 20.43
CA PRO A 237 -5.65 -0.28 21.18
C PRO A 237 -6.56 -0.69 22.34
N GLY A 238 -6.67 0.19 23.34
CA GLY A 238 -7.62 -0.04 24.43
C GLY A 238 -9.06 -0.03 23.92
N GLU A 239 -9.97 -0.73 24.62
CA GLU A 239 -11.39 -0.89 24.25
C GLU A 239 -12.16 0.44 24.03
N TYR A 240 -11.61 1.54 24.55
CA TYR A 240 -12.19 2.88 24.47
C TYR A 240 -11.33 3.86 23.65
N GLU A 241 -10.42 3.35 22.82
CA GLU A 241 -9.62 4.11 21.87
C GLU A 241 -10.00 3.71 20.44
N ARG A 242 -10.30 4.70 19.59
CA ARG A 242 -10.50 4.50 18.16
C ARG A 242 -9.28 5.03 17.42
N ARG A 243 -8.65 4.19 16.61
CA ARG A 243 -7.56 4.64 15.73
C ARG A 243 -8.06 4.81 14.32
N GLN A 244 -7.98 6.01 13.79
CA GLN A 244 -8.46 6.37 12.46
C GLN A 244 -7.53 7.41 11.84
N ALA A 245 -7.59 7.56 10.51
CA ALA A 245 -6.81 8.55 9.79
C ALA A 245 -7.07 9.95 10.36
N ASP A 246 -6.00 10.69 10.60
CA ASP A 246 -6.02 12.03 11.19
C ASP A 246 -5.97 13.07 10.06
N PRO A 247 -7.02 13.90 9.88
CA PRO A 247 -7.03 14.92 8.84
C PRO A 247 -5.83 15.88 8.88
N ALA A 248 -5.28 16.17 10.07
CA ALA A 248 -4.11 17.05 10.18
C ALA A 248 -2.85 16.38 9.64
N VAL A 249 -2.67 15.07 9.91
CA VAL A 249 -1.55 14.28 9.38
C VAL A 249 -1.69 14.10 7.86
N LEU A 250 -2.90 13.83 7.39
CA LEU A 250 -3.20 13.74 5.95
C LEU A 250 -2.89 15.06 5.25
N GLY A 251 -3.40 16.18 5.77
CA GLY A 251 -3.16 17.52 5.21
C GLY A 251 -1.68 17.86 5.12
N ALA A 252 -0.93 17.66 6.20
CA ALA A 252 0.51 17.93 6.22
C ALA A 252 1.28 17.07 5.20
N MET A 253 0.90 15.81 5.01
CA MET A 253 1.51 14.93 4.02
C MET A 253 1.16 15.37 2.59
N LEU A 254 -0.09 15.74 2.33
CA LEU A 254 -0.54 16.19 1.00
C LEU A 254 0.07 17.55 0.62
N GLU A 255 0.22 18.47 1.57
CA GLU A 255 0.93 19.74 1.35
C GLU A 255 2.40 19.52 0.99
N LEU A 256 3.07 18.57 1.66
CA LEU A 256 4.44 18.18 1.34
C LEU A 256 4.56 17.56 -0.06
N LEU A 257 3.55 16.80 -0.48
CA LEU A 257 3.51 16.20 -1.81
C LEU A 257 3.14 17.21 -2.92
N SER A 258 2.31 18.20 -2.60
CA SER A 258 1.84 19.23 -3.54
C SER A 258 2.76 20.46 -3.63
N GLY A 259 3.75 20.57 -2.74
CA GLY A 259 4.63 21.74 -2.63
C GLY A 259 5.51 22.02 -3.87
N PRO A 260 6.07 23.24 -4.00
CA PRO A 260 6.74 23.76 -5.20
C PRO A 260 8.00 23.01 -5.68
N HIS A 261 8.37 21.87 -5.09
CA HIS A 261 9.44 21.03 -5.62
C HIS A 261 9.08 20.28 -6.90
N ALA A 262 7.80 20.27 -7.31
CA ALA A 262 7.39 19.90 -8.65
C ALA A 262 7.93 20.84 -9.76
N ALA A 263 8.47 22.01 -9.43
CA ALA A 263 8.86 23.05 -10.41
C ALA A 263 10.37 23.35 -10.50
N LEU A 264 11.25 22.58 -9.84
CA LEU A 264 12.69 22.90 -9.75
C LEU A 264 13.60 22.25 -10.81
N THR A 265 13.03 21.78 -11.93
CA THR A 265 13.77 21.34 -13.13
C THR A 265 13.67 22.30 -14.34
N LYS A 266 13.23 23.55 -14.14
CA LYS A 266 13.19 24.57 -15.23
C LYS A 266 13.97 25.86 -14.98
N ALA A 267 14.93 25.88 -14.05
CA ALA A 267 15.80 27.04 -13.85
C ALA A 267 17.27 26.61 -13.75
N GLY A 268 17.90 26.38 -14.90
CA GLY A 268 19.31 25.99 -14.97
C GLY A 268 19.87 25.85 -16.38
N ALA A 269 19.45 26.72 -17.31
CA ALA A 269 20.12 26.89 -18.60
C ALA A 269 19.89 28.33 -19.08
N VAL A 270 20.77 29.24 -18.66
CA VAL A 270 21.15 30.44 -19.40
C VAL A 270 22.66 30.45 -19.46
#